data_AF-A0A1M5VIP9-F1
#
_entry.id   AF-A0A1M5VIP9-F1
#
_cell.length_a   1.000
_cell.length_b   1.000
_cell.length_c   1.000
_cell.angle_alpha   90.00
_cell.angle_beta   90.00
_cell.angle_gamma   90.00
#
_symmetry.space_group_name_H-M   'P 1'
#
loop_
_entity.id
_entity.type
_entity.pdbx_description
1 polymer ?
#
loop_
_entity_poly.entity_id
_entity_poly.type
_entity_poly.pdbx_seq_one_letter_code
_entity_poly.pdbx_strand_id
1 'polypeptide(L)'
;MKTTFKVLEIINIAALMFLLLGGYGLAVTGGLQVLAALLFVILFPRNRLIYIYFGLVILFFLIWNGEFSWLFLLPISLIFFLTFIIYNQKKKL
;
A
#
# COMPACT_ATOMS: atom_id res chain seq x y z
N MET A 1 -16.01 8.29 9.27
CA MET A 1 -15.45 8.24 7.90
C MET A 1 -14.19 9.10 7.72
N LYS A 2 -14.17 10.39 8.07
CA LYS A 2 -12.95 11.24 7.92
C LYS A 2 -11.72 10.68 8.67
N THR A 3 -11.92 10.19 9.90
CA THR A 3 -10.84 9.58 10.70
C THR A 3 -10.27 8.33 10.03
N THR A 4 -11.13 7.48 9.47
CA THR A 4 -10.74 6.24 8.80
C THR A 4 -9.83 6.49 7.59
N PHE A 5 -10.19 7.45 6.73
CA PHE A 5 -9.34 7.84 5.60
C PHE A 5 -8.01 8.42 6.07
N LYS A 6 -8.02 9.24 7.13
CA LYS A 6 -6.77 9.76 7.71
C LYS A 6 -5.86 8.63 8.20
N VAL A 7 -6.39 7.59 8.85
CA VAL A 7 -5.58 6.44 9.28
C VAL A 7 -4.92 5.76 8.09
N LEU A 8 -5.67 5.51 7.02
CA LEU A 8 -5.13 4.89 5.79
C LEU A 8 -4.07 5.76 5.11
N GLU A 9 -4.30 7.08 5.05
CA GLU A 9 -3.33 8.07 4.53
C GLU A 9 -2.03 8.05 5.38
N ILE A 10 -2.15 8.04 6.71
CA ILE A 10 -1.00 7.99 7.63
C ILE A 10 -0.20 6.70 7.44
N ILE A 11 -0.87 5.53 7.36
CA ILE A 11 -0.18 4.25 7.12
C ILE A 11 0.56 4.29 5.77
N ASN A 12 -0.05 4.85 4.73
CA ASN A 12 0.58 4.95 3.41
C ASN A 12 1.79 5.90 3.40
N ILE A 13 1.71 7.03 4.12
CA ILE A 13 2.85 7.94 4.31
C ILE A 13 3.96 7.28 5.11
N ALA A 14 3.64 6.56 6.19
CA ALA A 14 4.63 5.79 6.95
C ALA A 14 5.31 4.75 6.06
N ALA A 15 4.57 4.03 5.23
CA ALA A 15 5.11 3.06 4.28
C ALA A 15 6.12 3.72 3.31
N LEU A 16 5.82 4.94 2.83
CA LEU A 16 6.75 5.73 2.01
C LEU A 16 8.01 6.13 2.79
N MET A 17 7.87 6.59 4.04
CA MET A 17 9.01 6.97 4.87
C MET A 17 9.96 5.81 5.11
N PHE A 18 9.43 4.62 5.42
CA PHE A 18 10.26 3.41 5.54
C PHE A 18 10.93 3.04 4.23
N LEU A 19 10.24 3.21 3.10
CA LEU A 19 10.81 2.89 1.79
C LEU A 19 12.04 3.77 1.48
N LEU A 20 12.05 5.03 1.93
CA LEU A 20 13.20 5.93 1.77
C LEU A 20 14.46 5.44 2.53
N LEU A 21 14.32 4.52 3.48
CA LEU A 21 15.45 3.86 4.14
C LEU A 21 16.09 2.74 3.28
N GLY A 22 15.62 2.56 2.04
CA GLY A 22 16.17 1.61 1.09
C GLY A 22 15.80 0.16 1.44
N GLY A 23 16.74 -0.78 1.22
CA GLY A 23 16.49 -2.21 1.36
C GLY A 23 15.99 -2.64 2.75
N TYR A 24 16.50 -2.02 3.82
CA TYR A 24 16.10 -2.33 5.20
C TYR A 24 14.64 -1.95 5.51
N GLY A 25 14.14 -0.89 4.88
CA GLY A 25 12.78 -0.43 5.09
C GLY A 25 11.74 -1.22 4.31
N LEU A 26 12.16 -2.04 3.34
CA LEU A 26 11.26 -2.64 2.36
C LEU A 26 10.28 -3.64 2.98
N ALA A 27 10.77 -4.52 3.87
CA ALA A 27 9.92 -5.46 4.59
C ALA A 27 8.87 -4.71 5.42
N VAL A 28 9.26 -3.60 6.06
CA VAL A 28 8.35 -2.75 6.84
C VAL A 28 7.34 -2.04 5.94
N THR A 29 7.80 -1.44 4.84
CA THR A 29 6.94 -0.81 3.83
C THR A 29 5.88 -1.76 3.33
N GLY A 30 6.27 -2.94 2.86
CA GLY A 30 5.30 -3.89 2.33
C GLY A 30 4.38 -4.47 3.42
N GLY A 31 4.86 -4.64 4.66
CA GLY A 31 4.00 -4.97 5.80
C GLY A 31 2.93 -3.90 6.06
N LEU A 32 3.31 -2.63 5.98
CA LEU A 32 2.36 -1.51 6.08
C LEU A 32 1.40 -1.43 4.88
N GLN A 33 1.86 -1.78 3.68
CA GLN A 33 1.00 -1.88 2.49
C GLN A 33 -0.05 -3.00 2.62
N VAL A 34 0.35 -4.17 3.09
CA VAL A 34 -0.56 -5.29 3.41
C VAL A 34 -1.57 -4.86 4.47
N LEU A 35 -1.12 -4.23 5.55
CA LEU A 35 -2.00 -3.74 6.62
C LEU A 35 -3.01 -2.71 6.09
N ALA A 36 -2.56 -1.74 5.29
CA ALA A 36 -3.43 -0.74 4.69
C ALA A 36 -4.45 -1.38 3.75
N ALA A 37 -4.04 -2.35 2.93
CA ALA A 37 -4.94 -3.10 2.06
C ALA A 37 -6.01 -3.85 2.84
N LEU A 38 -5.63 -4.58 3.88
CA LEU A 38 -6.56 -5.36 4.72
C LEU A 38 -7.60 -4.45 5.37
N LEU A 39 -7.15 -3.35 6.00
CA LEU A 39 -8.05 -2.36 6.58
C LEU A 39 -9.00 -1.80 5.52
N PHE A 40 -8.48 -1.43 4.35
CA PHE A 40 -9.29 -0.87 3.27
C PHE A 40 -10.31 -1.87 2.72
N VAL A 41 -9.96 -3.14 2.56
CA VAL A 41 -10.87 -4.22 2.13
C VAL A 41 -12.00 -4.40 3.14
N ILE A 42 -11.70 -4.43 4.44
CA ILE A 42 -12.72 -4.58 5.50
C ILE A 42 -13.70 -3.39 5.48
N LEU A 43 -13.18 -2.18 5.30
CA LEU A 43 -13.97 -0.95 5.34
C LEU A 43 -14.77 -0.72 4.04
N PHE A 44 -14.20 -1.10 2.89
CA PHE A 44 -14.76 -0.83 1.56
C PHE A 44 -14.71 -2.07 0.66
N PRO A 45 -15.40 -3.16 1.02
CA PRO A 45 -15.27 -4.46 0.34
C PRO A 45 -15.75 -4.47 -1.12
N ARG A 46 -16.53 -3.46 -1.54
CA ARG A 46 -17.02 -3.33 -2.92
C ARG A 46 -15.98 -2.70 -3.88
N ASN A 47 -14.89 -2.12 -3.37
CA ASN A 47 -13.91 -1.45 -4.22
C ASN A 47 -12.99 -2.49 -4.88
N ARG A 48 -13.16 -2.74 -6.18
CA ARG A 48 -12.35 -3.73 -6.92
C ARG A 48 -10.86 -3.38 -6.97
N LEU A 49 -10.51 -2.10 -6.95
CA LEU A 49 -9.12 -1.65 -7.08
C LEU A 49 -8.26 -2.09 -5.89
N ILE A 50 -8.83 -2.19 -4.69
CA ILE A 50 -8.05 -2.61 -3.52
C ILE A 50 -7.65 -4.08 -3.59
N TYR A 51 -8.45 -4.95 -4.22
CA TYR A 51 -8.08 -6.35 -4.41
C TYR A 51 -6.94 -6.50 -5.43
N ILE A 52 -6.95 -5.66 -6.48
CA ILE A 52 -5.84 -5.59 -7.44
C ILE A 52 -4.57 -5.11 -6.72
N TYR A 53 -4.68 -4.03 -5.94
CA TYR A 53 -3.57 -3.53 -5.11
C TYR A 53 -3.03 -4.62 -4.19
N PHE A 54 -3.89 -5.32 -3.45
CA PHE A 54 -3.50 -6.37 -2.52
C PHE A 54 -2.79 -7.53 -3.22
N GLY A 55 -3.32 -7.97 -4.37
CA GLY A 55 -2.69 -9.01 -5.18
C GLY A 55 -1.29 -8.61 -5.66
N LEU A 56 -1.09 -7.35 -6.07
CA LEU A 56 0.22 -6.85 -6.47
C LEU A 56 1.21 -6.77 -5.30
N VAL A 57 0.75 -6.37 -4.11
CA VAL A 57 1.59 -6.37 -2.89
C VAL A 57 2.01 -7.80 -2.53
N ILE A 58 1.11 -8.77 -2.59
CA ILE A 58 1.45 -10.18 -2.33
C ILE A 58 2.43 -10.70 -3.38
N LEU A 59 2.15 -10.44 -4.67
CA LEU A 59 3.00 -10.88 -5.77
C LEU A 59 4.42 -10.34 -5.62
N PHE A 60 4.57 -9.07 -5.23
CA PHE A 60 5.87 -8.47 -4.91
C PHE A 60 6.65 -9.30 -3.90
N PHE A 61 6.03 -9.65 -2.77
CA PHE A 61 6.70 -10.42 -1.72
C PHE A 61 7.02 -11.85 -2.13
N LEU A 62 6.25 -12.45 -3.02
CA LEU A 62 6.52 -13.80 -3.54
C LEU A 62 7.74 -13.83 -4.46
N ILE A 63 7.99 -12.75 -5.21
CA ILE A 63 9.12 -12.66 -6.15
C ILE A 63 10.36 -11.98 -5.56
N TRP A 64 10.21 -11.27 -4.44
CA TRP A 64 11.31 -10.54 -3.82
C TRP A 64 12.26 -11.50 -3.09
N ASN A 65 13.54 -11.40 -3.43
CA ASN A 65 14.62 -12.24 -2.90
C ASN A 65 15.39 -11.59 -1.74
N GLY A 66 14.92 -10.46 -1.20
CA GLY A 66 15.59 -9.72 -0.13
C GLY A 66 16.62 -8.68 -0.61
N GLU A 67 16.99 -8.69 -1.90
CA GLU A 67 18.00 -7.78 -2.45
C GLU A 67 17.41 -6.42 -2.84
N PHE A 68 18.26 -5.40 -2.89
CA PHE A 68 17.92 -4.08 -3.44
C PHE A 68 18.01 -4.09 -4.97
N SER A 69 16.88 -4.02 -5.68
CA SER A 69 16.83 -4.16 -7.15
C SER A 69 15.80 -3.23 -7.81
N TRP A 70 15.65 -3.32 -9.13
CA TRP A 70 14.63 -2.57 -9.87
C TRP A 70 13.20 -2.87 -9.41
N LEU A 71 12.98 -4.02 -8.73
CA LEU A 71 11.70 -4.39 -8.14
C LEU A 71 11.18 -3.35 -7.14
N PHE A 72 12.03 -2.45 -6.63
CA PHE A 72 11.65 -1.36 -5.71
C PHE A 72 10.74 -0.30 -6.34
N LEU A 73 10.74 -0.21 -7.66
CA LEU A 73 9.76 0.64 -8.36
C LEU A 73 8.33 0.15 -8.14
N LEU A 74 8.14 -1.14 -7.86
CA LEU A 74 6.82 -1.69 -7.60
C LEU A 74 6.21 -1.19 -6.27
N PRO A 75 6.83 -1.34 -5.08
CA PRO A 75 6.28 -0.78 -3.86
C PRO A 75 6.14 0.76 -3.90
N ILE A 76 7.02 1.46 -4.63
CA ILE A 76 6.85 2.91 -4.91
C ILE A 76 5.54 3.18 -5.65
N SER A 77 5.36 2.54 -6.81
CA SER A 77 4.16 2.72 -7.62
C SER A 77 2.89 2.29 -6.88
N LEU A 78 2.98 1.26 -6.05
CA LEU A 78 1.89 0.81 -5.18
C LEU A 78 1.50 1.86 -4.13
N ILE A 79 2.44 2.58 -3.51
CA ILE A 79 2.11 3.69 -2.59
C ILE A 79 1.25 4.76 -3.31
N PHE A 80 1.64 5.16 -4.52
CA PHE A 80 0.86 6.12 -5.30
C PHE A 80 -0.49 5.56 -5.72
N PHE A 81 -0.55 4.28 -6.09
CA PHE A 81 -1.78 3.61 -6.45
C PHE A 81 -2.76 3.53 -5.26
N LEU A 82 -2.27 3.25 -4.05
CA LEU A 82 -3.10 3.26 -2.84
C LEU A 82 -3.63 4.66 -2.54
N THR A 83 -2.81 5.70 -2.67
CA THR A 83 -3.26 7.10 -2.56
C THR A 83 -4.37 7.41 -3.55
N PHE A 84 -4.23 6.97 -4.80
CA PHE A 84 -5.26 7.13 -5.84
C PHE A 84 -6.56 6.40 -5.48
N ILE A 85 -6.48 5.17 -4.96
CA ILE A 85 -7.65 4.40 -4.50
C ILE A 85 -8.36 5.13 -3.36
N ILE A 86 -7.60 5.60 -2.35
CA ILE A 86 -8.12 6.35 -1.21
C ILE A 86 -8.84 7.61 -1.68
N TYR A 87 -8.20 8.39 -2.55
CA TYR A 87 -8.76 9.64 -3.08
C TYR A 87 -10.08 9.39 -3.83
N ASN A 88 -10.11 8.41 -4.73
CA ASN A 88 -11.32 8.07 -5.49
C ASN A 88 -12.44 7.54 -4.62
N GLN A 89 -12.12 6.74 -3.60
CA GLN A 89 -13.13 6.24 -2.66
C GLN A 89 -13.72 7.38 -1.83
N LYS A 90 -12.90 8.33 -1.40
CA LYS A 90 -13.32 9.52 -0.66
C LYS A 90 -14.22 10.44 -1.50
N LYS A 91 -14.02 10.54 -2.81
CA LYS A 91 -14.88 11.32 -3.71
C LYS A 91 -16.26 10.68 -3.93
N LYS A 92 -16.37 9.35 -3.75
CA LYS A 92 -17.62 8.59 -3.92
C LYS A 92 -18.52 8.59 -2.68
N LEU A 93 -18.03 9.09 -1.54
CA LEU A 93 -18.72 9.13 -0.24
C LEU A 93 -18.98 10.57 0.18
#